data_AF-M5TJJ4-F1
#
_entry.id   AF-M5TJJ4-F1
#
_cell.length_a   1.000
_cell.length_b   1.000
_cell.length_c   1.000
_cell.angle_alpha   90.00
_cell.angle_beta   90.00
_cell.angle_gamma   90.00
#
_symmetry.space_group_name_H-M   'P 1'
#
loop_
_entity.id
_entity.type
_entity.pdbx_description
1 polymer ?
#
loop_
_entity_poly.entity_id
_entity_poly.type
_entity_poly.pdbx_seq_one_letter_code
_entity_poly.pdbx_strand_id
1 'polypeptide(L)'
;MKVHWQLEQTRTLLDAGIRRTLSLAAEDSNYEGESWVVDDALESFSEARVEIKPLPTDNLDETDVARFEVIATIRNRDLQPVQTKRSQIVVTQRTSSPAPSRPSDDNSSPNEPSDNS
;
A
#
# COMPACT_ATOMS: atom_id res chain seq x y z
N MET A 1 -4.51 7.07 -33.76
CA MET A 1 -5.24 6.16 -32.84
C MET A 1 -4.40 5.62 -31.67
N LYS A 2 -3.05 5.64 -31.69
CA LYS A 2 -2.21 5.03 -30.62
C LYS A 2 -2.30 5.71 -29.23
N VAL A 3 -2.55 7.02 -29.16
CA VAL A 3 -2.49 7.79 -27.88
C VAL A 3 -3.64 7.46 -26.92
N HIS A 4 -4.85 7.21 -27.43
CA HIS A 4 -6.00 6.88 -26.59
C HIS A 4 -5.79 5.57 -25.82
N TRP A 5 -5.28 4.55 -26.52
CA TRP A 5 -4.93 3.26 -25.93
C TRP A 5 -3.85 3.38 -24.85
N GLN A 6 -2.79 4.17 -25.09
CA GLN A 6 -1.75 4.40 -24.08
C GLN A 6 -2.30 5.11 -22.82
N LEU A 7 -3.29 6.00 -22.97
CA LEU A 7 -3.96 6.65 -21.83
C LEU A 7 -4.78 5.65 -21.00
N GLU A 8 -5.49 4.74 -21.65
CA GLU A 8 -6.24 3.67 -20.99
C GLU A 8 -5.31 2.71 -20.24
N GLN A 9 -4.22 2.28 -20.87
CA GLN A 9 -3.25 1.40 -20.22
C GLN A 9 -2.56 2.08 -19.04
N THR A 10 -2.26 3.37 -19.16
CA THR A 10 -1.69 4.14 -18.03
C THR A 10 -2.69 4.22 -16.88
N ARG A 11 -4.00 4.32 -17.16
CA ARG A 11 -5.04 4.26 -16.14
C ARG A 11 -5.10 2.88 -15.48
N THR A 12 -5.04 1.80 -16.26
CA THR A 12 -5.03 0.43 -15.70
C THR A 12 -3.83 0.19 -14.80
N LEU A 13 -2.64 0.68 -15.18
CA LEU A 13 -1.44 0.62 -14.32
C LEU A 13 -1.62 1.41 -13.02
N LEU A 14 -2.23 2.60 -13.10
CA LEU A 14 -2.53 3.40 -11.92
C LEU A 14 -3.48 2.65 -10.98
N ASP A 15 -4.56 2.08 -11.52
CA ASP A 15 -5.53 1.31 -10.74
C ASP A 15 -4.88 0.09 -10.05
N ALA A 16 -3.96 -0.60 -10.73
CA ALA A 16 -3.19 -1.69 -10.15
C ALA A 16 -2.30 -1.20 -9.00
N GLY A 17 -1.63 -0.05 -9.17
CA GLY A 17 -0.82 0.58 -8.13
C GLY A 17 -1.62 0.99 -6.91
N ILE A 18 -2.82 1.55 -7.10
CA ILE A 18 -3.73 1.92 -6.02
C ILE A 18 -4.15 0.67 -5.22
N ARG A 19 -4.59 -0.40 -5.91
CA ARG A 19 -4.99 -1.65 -5.22
C ARG A 19 -3.85 -2.25 -4.42
N ARG A 20 -2.63 -2.23 -4.97
CA ARG A 20 -1.44 -2.74 -4.28
C ARG A 20 -1.10 -1.90 -3.05
N THR A 21 -1.16 -0.58 -3.18
CA THR A 21 -0.98 0.35 -2.05
C THR A 21 -1.97 0.04 -0.94
N LEU A 22 -3.26 -0.13 -1.27
CA LEU A 22 -4.31 -0.41 -0.29
C LEU A 22 -4.12 -1.76 0.42
N SER A 23 -3.64 -2.79 -0.28
CA SER A 23 -3.36 -4.10 0.34
C SER A 23 -2.15 -4.02 1.27
N LEU A 24 -1.01 -3.57 0.74
CA LEU A 24 0.25 -3.60 1.47
C LEU A 24 0.28 -2.63 2.64
N ALA A 25 -0.27 -1.42 2.49
CA ALA A 25 -0.34 -0.47 3.59
C ALA A 25 -1.37 -0.86 4.67
N ALA A 26 -2.31 -1.76 4.36
CA ALA A 26 -3.24 -2.31 5.35
C ALA A 26 -2.62 -3.50 6.12
N GLU A 27 -1.75 -4.25 5.47
CA GLU A 27 -1.05 -5.43 6.02
C GLU A 27 0.23 -5.06 6.79
N ASP A 28 0.95 -4.02 6.34
CA ASP A 28 2.21 -3.56 6.92
C ASP A 28 2.14 -2.06 7.26
N SER A 29 2.09 -1.75 8.56
CA SER A 29 2.07 -0.38 9.07
C SER A 29 3.35 0.42 8.77
N ASN A 30 4.44 -0.27 8.42
CA ASN A 30 5.73 0.31 8.08
C ASN A 30 6.00 0.34 6.57
N TYR A 31 4.99 0.11 5.73
CA TYR A 31 5.14 0.16 4.29
C TYR A 31 5.62 1.56 3.82
N GLU A 32 6.82 1.61 3.22
CA GLU A 32 7.46 2.85 2.77
C GLU A 32 7.31 3.11 1.26
N GLY A 33 6.36 2.43 0.61
CA GLY A 33 6.20 2.47 -0.84
C GLY A 33 7.17 1.54 -1.58
N GLU A 34 7.03 1.48 -2.90
CA GLU A 34 7.84 0.63 -3.75
C GLU A 34 7.82 1.12 -5.21
N SER A 35 8.68 0.57 -6.06
CA SER A 35 8.58 0.75 -7.51
C SER A 35 8.80 -0.58 -8.20
N TRP A 36 8.01 -0.85 -9.23
CA TRP A 36 8.19 -1.99 -10.10
C TRP A 36 7.98 -1.62 -11.55
N VAL A 37 8.69 -2.34 -12.41
CA VAL A 37 8.51 -2.33 -13.85
C VAL A 37 7.60 -3.50 -14.21
N VAL A 38 6.64 -3.26 -15.08
CA VAL A 38 5.78 -4.28 -15.66
C VAL A 38 6.48 -4.78 -16.92
N ASP A 39 7.45 -5.68 -16.73
CA ASP A 39 8.16 -6.32 -17.83
C ASP A 39 7.30 -7.40 -18.51
N ASP A 40 7.58 -7.64 -19.80
CA ASP A 40 7.01 -8.65 -20.70
C ASP A 40 5.53 -8.59 -21.10
N ALA A 41 4.67 -7.79 -20.45
CA ALA A 41 3.25 -7.76 -20.80
C ALA A 41 2.90 -6.89 -22.03
N LEU A 42 3.83 -6.05 -22.52
CA LEU A 42 3.54 -5.06 -23.55
C LEU A 42 4.71 -4.87 -24.53
N GLU A 43 4.81 -5.72 -25.55
CA GLU A 43 5.82 -5.65 -26.62
C GLU A 43 5.94 -4.25 -27.28
N SER A 44 4.89 -3.43 -27.16
CA SER A 44 4.80 -2.09 -27.74
C SER A 44 5.42 -0.96 -26.89
N PHE A 45 5.81 -1.18 -25.63
CA PHE A 45 6.34 -0.14 -24.74
C PHE A 45 7.81 -0.36 -24.35
N SER A 46 8.56 0.74 -24.30
CA SER A 46 9.95 0.75 -23.82
C SER A 46 9.99 0.78 -22.30
N GLU A 47 8.92 1.30 -21.69
CA GLU A 47 8.79 1.43 -20.24
C GLU A 47 7.31 1.36 -19.85
N ALA A 48 7.02 0.53 -18.84
CA ALA A 48 5.76 0.52 -18.12
C ALA A 48 6.09 0.35 -16.63
N ARG A 49 5.87 1.37 -15.82
CA ARG A 49 6.33 1.42 -14.43
C ARG A 49 5.23 1.96 -13.52
N VAL A 50 5.19 1.43 -12.30
CA VAL A 50 4.47 2.04 -11.18
C VAL A 50 5.47 2.43 -10.09
N GLU A 51 5.25 3.60 -9.51
CA GLU A 51 5.96 4.10 -8.33
C GLU A 51 4.93 4.45 -7.26
N ILE A 52 5.14 3.98 -6.04
CA ILE A 52 4.36 4.33 -4.85
C ILE A 52 5.30 5.03 -3.89
N LYS A 53 4.98 6.27 -3.52
CA LYS A 53 5.82 7.11 -2.65
C LYS A 53 5.04 7.55 -1.42
N PRO A 54 5.57 7.41 -0.20
CA PRO A 54 4.94 7.97 0.99
C PRO A 54 4.99 9.50 0.91
N LEU A 55 3.88 10.14 1.29
CA LEU A 55 3.80 11.58 1.45
C LEU A 55 3.86 11.93 2.93
N PRO A 56 4.52 13.04 3.32
CA PRO A 56 4.50 13.49 4.69
C PRO A 56 3.06 13.75 5.15
N THR A 57 2.74 13.28 6.35
CA THR A 57 1.49 13.63 7.03
C THR A 57 1.75 14.94 7.76
N ASP A 58 1.31 16.06 7.16
CA ASP A 58 1.58 17.41 7.67
C ASP A 58 0.95 17.69 9.06
N ASN A 59 0.06 16.80 9.55
CA ASN A 59 -0.55 16.87 10.87
C ASN A 59 -0.13 15.68 11.74
N LEU A 60 0.57 15.97 12.83
CA LEU A 60 1.05 15.01 13.83
C LEU A 60 -0.09 14.30 14.60
N ASP A 61 -1.32 14.83 14.55
CA ASP A 61 -2.49 14.26 15.22
C ASP A 61 -3.19 13.15 14.39
N GLU A 62 -2.79 12.95 13.12
CA GLU A 62 -3.29 11.86 12.25
C GLU A 62 -2.29 10.69 12.22
N THR A 63 -1.86 10.19 13.38
CA THR A 63 -0.92 9.06 13.47
C THR A 63 -1.41 7.77 12.81
N ASP A 64 -2.71 7.66 12.62
CA ASP A 64 -3.37 6.47 12.06
C ASP A 64 -3.60 6.58 10.55
N VAL A 65 -3.17 7.67 9.91
CA VAL A 65 -3.37 7.89 8.46
C VAL A 65 -2.03 7.87 7.72
N ALA A 66 -1.93 7.01 6.71
CA ALA A 66 -0.82 7.01 5.78
C ALA A 66 -1.27 7.55 4.41
N ARG A 67 -0.44 8.41 3.80
CA ARG A 67 -0.69 9.01 2.49
C ARG A 67 0.38 8.54 1.52
N PHE A 68 -0.04 8.11 0.33
CA PHE A 68 0.86 7.67 -0.71
C PHE A 68 0.52 8.34 -2.04
N GLU A 69 1.53 8.78 -2.77
CA GLU A 69 1.41 9.14 -4.18
C GLU A 69 1.68 7.89 -5.03
N VAL A 70 0.67 7.46 -5.79
CA VAL A 70 0.81 6.40 -6.79
C VAL A 70 0.98 7.04 -8.15
N ILE A 71 2.02 6.65 -8.88
CA ILE A 71 2.39 7.17 -10.18
C ILE A 71 2.49 6.00 -11.15
N ALA A 72 1.78 6.10 -12.28
CA ALA A 72 1.91 5.18 -13.40
C ALA A 72 2.52 5.90 -14.60
N THR A 73 3.54 5.28 -15.20
CA THR A 73 4.26 5.81 -16.38
C THR A 73 4.31 4.75 -17.48
N ILE A 74 3.93 5.14 -18.70
CA ILE A 74 4.12 4.35 -19.92
C ILE A 74 4.85 5.18 -20.96
N ARG A 75 5.87 4.60 -21.60
CA ARG A 75 6.58 5.16 -22.75
C ARG A 75 6.59 4.15 -23.90
N ASN A 76 6.19 4.56 -25.11
CA ASN A 76 6.25 3.72 -26.32
C ASN A 76 7.68 3.56 -26.87
N ARG A 77 7.85 2.64 -27.84
CA ARG A 77 9.12 2.39 -28.57
C ARG A 77 9.21 3.13 -29.92
N ASP A 78 8.31 4.08 -30.20
CA ASP A 78 8.28 4.78 -31.49
C ASP A 78 9.52 5.69 -31.68
N LEU A 79 9.86 6.02 -32.93
CA LEU A 79 10.98 6.93 -33.28
C LEU A 79 10.88 8.29 -32.57
N GLN A 80 9.66 8.75 -32.31
CA GLN A 80 9.36 9.87 -31.42
C GLN A 80 8.60 9.34 -30.21
N PRO A 81 9.28 9.08 -29.08
CA PRO A 81 8.64 8.46 -27.94
C PRO A 81 7.65 9.43 -27.28
N VAL A 82 6.43 8.94 -27.07
CA VAL A 82 5.37 9.57 -26.30
C VAL A 82 5.36 8.92 -24.91
N GLN A 83 5.52 9.75 -23.88
CA GLN A 83 5.38 9.34 -22.50
C GLN A 83 4.03 9.83 -21.96
N THR A 84 3.32 8.92 -21.30
CA THR A 84 2.10 9.24 -20.57
C THR A 84 2.34 8.96 -19.09
N LYS A 85 1.94 9.91 -18.24
CA LYS A 85 2.04 9.81 -16.79
C LYS A 85 0.69 10.14 -16.17
N ARG A 86 0.25 9.34 -15.19
CA ARG A 86 -0.88 9.66 -14.32
C ARG A 86 -0.48 9.43 -12.87
N SER A 87 -1.02 10.24 -11.97
CA SER A 87 -0.81 10.05 -10.54
C SER A 87 -2.09 10.26 -9.75
N GLN A 88 -2.13 9.64 -8.58
CA GLN A 88 -3.22 9.80 -7.62
C GLN A 88 -2.68 9.67 -6.19
N ILE A 89 -3.20 10.51 -5.30
CA ILE A 89 -2.97 10.39 -3.86
C ILE A 89 -3.96 9.37 -3.29
N VAL A 90 -3.44 8.38 -2.58
CA VAL A 90 -4.20 7.37 -1.87
C VAL A 90 -4.01 7.59 -0.37
N VAL A 91 -5.09 7.50 0.37
CA VAL A 91 -5.11 7.62 1.83
C VAL A 91 -5.51 6.28 2.41
N THR A 92 -4.74 5.76 3.35
CA THR A 92 -4.98 4.48 4.02
C THR A 92 -5.00 4.69 5.53
N GLN A 93 -5.74 3.84 6.25
CA GLN A 93 -5.68 3.78 7.70
C GLN A 93 -4.65 2.72 8.09
N ARG A 94 -3.75 3.04 9.03
CA ARG A 94 -2.86 2.04 9.63
C ARG A 94 -3.70 1.19 10.57
N THR A 95 -3.66 -0.12 10.38
CA THR A 95 -4.24 -1.03 11.36
C THR A 95 -3.28 -1.06 12.55
N SER A 96 -3.65 -0.39 13.64
CA SER A 96 -2.93 -0.48 14.91
C SER A 96 -3.06 -1.91 15.40
N SER A 97 -2.08 -2.76 15.10
CA SER A 97 -2.10 -4.16 15.56
C SER A 97 -2.10 -4.14 17.09
N PRO A 98 -3.16 -4.62 17.77
CA PRO A 98 -3.17 -4.66 19.21
C PRO A 98 -2.09 -5.65 19.66
N ALA A 99 -1.15 -5.17 20.49
CA ALA A 99 -0.14 -6.00 21.11
C ALA A 99 -0.80 -7.24 21.75
N PRO A 100 -0.20 -8.44 21.65
CA PRO A 100 -0.80 -9.63 22.22
C PRO A 100 -0.96 -9.43 23.74
N SER A 101 -2.21 -9.38 24.19
CA SER A 101 -2.56 -9.36 25.61
C SER A 101 -1.90 -10.57 26.27
N ARG A 102 -0.92 -10.32 27.15
CA ARG A 102 -0.34 -11.34 28.01
C ARG A 102 -1.47 -12.12 28.68
N PRO A 103 -1.44 -13.46 28.71
CA PRO A 103 -2.37 -14.22 29.54
C PRO A 103 -2.17 -13.80 31.00
N SER A 104 -3.26 -13.37 31.64
CA SER A 104 -3.28 -13.09 33.07
C SER A 104 -3.15 -14.42 33.82
N ASP A 105 -1.93 -14.75 34.24
CA ASP A 105 -1.71 -15.73 35.30
C ASP A 105 -2.17 -15.12 36.63
N ASP A 106 -3.47 -15.16 36.91
CA ASP A 106 -4.00 -14.85 38.24
C ASP A 106 -4.35 -16.15 38.97
N ASN A 107 -3.33 -16.65 39.63
CA ASN A 107 -3.31 -17.73 40.59
C ASN A 107 -4.07 -17.31 41.86
N SER A 108 -5.35 -17.70 42.02
CA SER A 108 -6.03 -17.64 43.33
C SER A 108 -7.35 -18.41 43.36
N SER A 109 -7.39 -19.53 44.09
CA SER A 109 -8.55 -20.03 44.89
C SER A 109 -8.24 -21.41 45.50
N PRO A 110 -8.89 -21.82 46.60
CA PRO A 110 -9.19 -21.08 47.84
C PRO A 110 -8.78 -21.90 49.11
N ASN A 111 -8.68 -21.22 50.25
CA ASN A 111 -8.45 -21.84 51.57
C ASN A 111 -9.59 -22.79 51.98
N GLU A 112 -9.25 -24.03 52.34
CA GLU A 112 -10.09 -24.95 53.12
C GLU A 112 -10.22 -24.46 54.57
N PRO A 113 -11.42 -24.48 55.19
CA PRO A 113 -11.53 -24.49 56.64
C PRO A 113 -11.55 -25.94 57.13
N SER A 114 -10.54 -26.28 57.94
CA SER A 114 -10.42 -27.55 58.64
C SER A 114 -11.58 -27.80 59.59
N ASP A 115 -12.17 -28.99 59.45
CA ASP A 115 -12.96 -29.68 60.47
C ASP A 115 -12.13 -29.84 61.75
N ASN A 116 -12.71 -29.57 62.92
CA ASN A 116 -12.16 -30.10 64.17
C ASN A 116 -13.31 -30.52 65.09
N SER A 117 -13.36 -31.83 65.32
CA SER A 117 -14.24 -32.56 66.24
C SER A 117 -13.90 -32.32 67.70
#